data_AF-A0A1W9RVR9-F1
#
_entry.id   AF-A0A1W9RVR9-F1
#
_cell.length_a   1.000
_cell.length_b   1.000
_cell.length_c   1.000
_cell.angle_alpha   90.00
_cell.angle_beta   90.00
_cell.angle_gamma   90.00
#
_symmetry.space_group_name_H-M   'P 1'
#
loop_
_entity.id
_entity.type
_entity.pdbx_description
1 polymer ?
#
loop_
_entity_poly.entity_id
_entity_poly.type
_entity_poly.pdbx_seq_one_letter_code
_entity_poly.pdbx_strand_id
1 'polypeptide(L)' 'IRTSGEKRISNFLLWQIAYAELYITEVLWPDFRKKEFFEAIIDFQQRERRYGMVSEQLNESQKDEKVQQTT' A
#
# COMPACT_ATOMS: atom_id res chain seq x y z
N ILE A 1 7.00 5.65 3.93
CA ILE A 1 8.33 5.28 3.40
C ILE A 1 9.36 5.60 4.46
N ARG A 2 10.21 4.64 4.82
CA ARG A 2 11.36 4.82 5.70
C ARG A 2 12.61 4.25 5.04
N THR A 3 13.65 5.07 4.96
CA THR A 3 14.96 4.73 4.39
C THR A 3 15.91 4.18 5.45
N SER A 4 17.10 3.71 5.04
CA SER A 4 18.17 3.22 5.92
C SER A 4 17.90 1.89 6.63
N GLY A 5 16.89 1.12 6.21
CA GLY A 5 16.65 -0.26 6.66
C GLY A 5 16.11 -0.43 8.08
N GLU A 6 15.91 0.67 8.82
CA GLU A 6 15.49 0.59 10.21
C GLU A 6 13.98 0.29 10.36
N LYS A 7 13.64 -0.80 11.05
CA LYS A 7 12.25 -1.23 11.28
C LYS A 7 11.65 -0.59 12.53
N ARG A 8 11.58 0.74 12.54
CA ARG A 8 10.95 1.51 13.62
C ARG A 8 10.24 2.73 13.07
N ILE A 9 9.37 3.32 13.88
CA ILE A 9 8.69 4.58 13.53
C ILE A 9 9.42 5.79 14.11
N SER A 10 10.17 5.62 15.20
CA SER A 10 10.91 6.71 15.88
C SER A 10 10.02 7.87 16.32
N ASN A 11 8.84 7.56 16.87
CA ASN A 11 7.88 8.56 17.36
C ASN A 11 7.44 9.59 16.30
N PHE A 12 7.37 9.19 15.04
CA PHE A 12 6.94 10.04 13.94
C PHE A 12 5.50 9.70 13.52
N LEU A 13 4.60 10.69 13.59
CA LEU A 13 3.23 10.62 13.08
C LEU A 13 2.41 9.39 13.54
N LEU A 14 2.57 8.99 14.81
CA LEU A 14 1.97 7.77 15.36
C LEU A 14 0.47 7.63 15.07
N TRP A 15 -0.29 8.71 15.23
CA TRP A 15 -1.73 8.70 14.99
C TRP A 15 -2.06 8.64 13.50
N GLN A 16 -1.40 9.48 12.71
CA GLN A 16 -1.71 9.66 11.29
C GLN A 16 -1.38 8.40 10.47
N ILE A 17 -0.38 7.62 10.89
CA ILE A 17 0.04 6.40 10.17
C ILE A 17 -0.58 5.12 10.70
N ALA A 18 -1.56 5.18 11.61
CA ALA A 18 -2.17 4.01 12.25
C ALA A 18 -2.68 2.94 11.24
N TYR A 19 -3.13 3.38 10.07
CA TYR A 19 -3.59 2.53 8.96
C TYR A 19 -2.81 2.77 7.66
N ALA A 20 -1.68 3.47 7.72
CA ALA A 20 -0.84 3.68 6.56
C ALA A 20 0.03 2.45 6.32
N GLU A 21 0.25 2.13 5.05
CA GLU A 21 1.20 1.08 4.67
C GLU A 21 2.64 1.55 4.91
N LEU A 22 3.42 0.71 5.59
CA LEU A 22 4.81 0.99 5.89
C LEU A 22 5.71 0.36 4.84
N TYR A 23 6.24 1.20 3.96
CA TYR A 23 7.32 0.83 3.04
C TYR A 23 8.68 1.15 3.68
N ILE A 24 9.55 0.14 3.82
CA ILE A 24 10.90 0.26 4.40
C ILE A 24 11.90 -0.17 3.34
N THR A 25 12.92 0.66 3.10
CA THR A 25 14.00 0.39 2.15
C THR A 25 15.36 0.52 2.82
N GLU A 26 16.33 -0.28 2.36
CA GLU A 26 17.72 -0.24 2.81
C GLU A 26 18.49 0.94 2.22
N VAL A 27 17.96 1.56 1.16
CA VAL A 27 18.56 2.75 0.52
C VAL A 27 18.69 3.87 1.54
N LEU A 28 19.87 4.48 1.61
CA LEU A 28 20.13 5.62 2.49
C LEU A 28 19.42 6.87 1.96
N TRP A 29 19.04 7.78 2.86
CA TRP A 29 18.31 8.99 2.49
C TRP A 29 19.02 9.84 1.40
N PRO A 30 20.35 10.07 1.47
CA PRO A 30 21.06 10.82 0.44
C PRO A 30 21.06 10.16 -0.93
N ASP A 31 20.76 8.87 -1.04
CA ASP A 31 20.74 8.10 -2.30
C ASP A 31 19.32 7.83 -2.81
N PHE A 32 18.30 8.17 -2.03
CA PHE A 32 16.90 7.99 -2.43
C PHE A 32 16.55 8.95 -3.57
N ARG A 33 16.15 8.42 -4.73
CA ARG A 33 15.83 9.19 -5.93
C ARG A 33 14.43 8.80 -6.45
N LYS A 34 14.12 9.35 -7.63
CA LYS A 34 12.85 9.16 -8.32
C LYS A 34 12.51 7.68 -8.50
N LYS A 35 13.51 6.85 -8.85
CA LYS A 35 13.31 5.42 -9.12
C LYS A 35 12.77 4.67 -7.90
N GLU A 36 13.41 4.86 -6.75
CA GLU A 36 13.06 4.21 -5.49
C GLU A 36 11.69 4.67 -5.00
N PHE A 37 11.34 5.95 -5.26
CA PHE A 37 10.01 6.45 -4.98
C PHE A 37 8.92 5.78 -5.84
N PHE A 38 9.17 5.55 -7.13
CA PHE A 38 8.23 4.81 -7.97
C PHE A 38 8.09 3.35 -7.55
N GLU A 39 9.19 2.70 -7.17
CA GLU A 39 9.16 1.34 -6.62
C GLU A 39 8.29 1.28 -5.36
N ALA A 40 8.40 2.27 -4.47
CA ALA A 40 7.55 2.36 -3.27
C ALA A 40 6.06 2.54 -3.60
N ILE A 41 5.72 3.28 -4.66
CA ILE A 41 4.33 3.45 -5.11
C ILE A 41 3.77 2.15 -5.71
N ILE A 42 4.56 1.47 -6.56
CA ILE A 42 4.14 0.21 -7.17
C ILE A 42 3.90 -0.84 -6.08
N ASP A 43 4.80 -0.94 -5.11
CA ASP A 43 4.64 -1.83 -3.96
C ASP A 43 3.38 -1.47 -3.14
N PHE A 44 3.13 -0.18 -2.91
CA PHE A 44 1.90 0.28 -2.25
C PHE A 44 0.62 -0.15 -2.98
N GLN A 45 0.60 -0.08 -4.31
CA GLN A 45 -0.56 -0.43 -5.13
C GLN A 45 -0.90 -1.93 -5.13
N GLN A 46 0.10 -2.79 -4.91
CA GLN A 46 -0.08 -4.24 -4.92
C GLN A 46 -0.59 -4.80 -3.59
N ARG A 47 -0.59 -4.00 -2.52
CA ARG A 47 -0.99 -4.46 -1.18
C ARG A 47 -2.50 -4.42 -0.99
N GLU A 48 -3.01 -5.50 -0.40
CA GLU A 48 -4.40 -5.56 0.03
C GLU A 48 -4.60 -4.76 1.32
N ARG A 49 -5.53 -3.83 1.29
CA ARG A 49 -5.84 -2.96 2.43
C ARG A 49 -6.93 -3.60 3.28
N ARG A 50 -6.72 -3.65 4.60
CA ARG A 50 -7.77 -4.08 5.57
C ARG A 50 -9.02 -3.20 5.54
N TYR A 51 -8.84 -1.91 5.25
CA TYR A 51 -9.93 -0.94 5.08
C TYR A 51 -9.76 -0.27 3.72
N GLY A 52 -10.58 -0.73 2.77
CA GLY A 52 -10.44 -0.60 1.32
C GLY A 52 -11.04 -1.86 0.71
N MET A 53 -11.49 -1.83 -0.56
CA MET A 53 -12.08 -3.02 -1.17
C MET A 53 -11.06 -4.15 -1.14
N VAL A 54 -11.36 -5.22 -0.42
CA VAL A 54 -10.53 -6.43 -0.42
C VAL A 54 -10.69 -7.08 -1.80
N SER A 55 -9.66 -7.75 -2.31
CA SER A 55 -9.72 -8.45 -3.60
C SER A 55 -10.92 -9.39 -3.72
N GLU A 56 -11.32 -10.02 -2.61
CA GLU A 56 -12.53 -10.85 -2.50
C GLU A 56 -13.83 -10.06 -2.74
N GLN A 57 -13.93 -8.83 -2.22
CA GLN A 57 -15.09 -7.96 -2.44
C GLN A 57 -15.17 -7.43 -3.88
N LEU A 58 -14.03 -7.21 -4.54
CA LEU A 58 -13.99 -6.86 -5.96
C LEU A 58 -14.52 -8.00 -6.83
N ASN A 59 -14.19 -9.25 -6.48
CA ASN A 59 -14.65 -10.43 -7.21
C ASN A 59 -16.15 -10.70 -7.03
N GLU A 60 -16.71 -10.42 -5.86
CA GLU A 60 -18.15 -10.51 -5.60
C GLU A 60 -18.92 -9.43 -6.37
N SER A 61 -18.44 -8.17 -6.35
CA SER A 61 -19.03 -7.07 -7.11
C SER A 61 -19.11 -7.38 -8.62
N GLN A 62 -18.07 -8.03 -9.17
CA GLN A 62 -18.02 -8.44 -10.59
C GLN A 62 -18.97 -9.61 -10.92
N LYS A 63 -19.32 -10.46 -9.95
CA LYS A 63 -20.33 -11.52 -10.13
C LYS A 63 -21.73 -10.94 -10.13
N ASP A 64 -22.02 -10.01 -9.23
CA ASP A 64 -23.34 -9.38 -9.12
C ASP A 64 -23.70 -8.57 -10.38
N GLU A 65 -22.74 -7.89 -10.99
CA GLU A 65 -22.93 -7.17 -12.26
C GLU A 65 -23.22 -8.10 -13.45
N LYS A 66 -22.60 -9.29 -13.50
CA LYS A 66 -22.83 -10.26 -14.59
C LYS A 66 -24.19 -10.93 -14.49
N VAL A 67 -24.68 -11.20 -13.27
CA VAL A 67 -26.00 -11.83 -13.05
C VAL A 67 -27.13 -10.92 -13.53
N GLN A 68 -27.01 -9.61 -13.35
CA GLN A 68 -27.99 -8.60 -13.78
C GLN A 68 -28.07 -8.39 -15.30
N GLN A 69 -27.02 -8.75 -16.05
CA GLN A 69 -27.01 -8.63 -17.52
C GLN A 69 -27.64 -9.85 -18.23
N THR A 70 -27.77 -10.99 -17.52
CA THR A 70 -28.34 -12.24 -18.05
C THR A 70 -29.81 -12.48 -17.70
N THR A 71 -30.44 -11.59 -16.93
CA THR A 71 -31.88 -11.64 -16.59
C THR A 71 -32.63 -10.53 -17.31
#